data_AF-A0A9Q8YGJ6-F1
#
_entry.id   AF-A0A9Q8YGJ6-F1
#
_cell.length_a   1.000
_cell.length_b   1.000
_cell.length_c   1.000
_cell.angle_alpha   90.00
_cell.angle_beta   90.00
_cell.angle_gamma   90.00
#
_symmetry.space_group_name_H-M   'P 1'
#
loop_
_entity.id
_entity.type
_entity.pdbx_description
1 polymer ?
#
loop_
_entity_poly.entity_id
_entity_poly.type
_entity_poly.pdbx_seq_one_letter_code
_entity_poly.pdbx_strand_id
1 'polypeptide(L)' 'MNLENSSIAPNDVALLQSVLDAWCRHQKISRKDATAEAKILINEYRRGVRSQIGLIDALAKQQ' A
#
# COMPACT_ATOMS: atom_id res chain seq x y z
N MET A 1 -17.44 -14.99 -11.78
CA MET A 1 -16.14 -14.43 -12.21
C MET A 1 -15.09 -14.96 -11.26
N ASN A 2 -14.11 -15.72 -11.79
CA ASN A 2 -13.06 -16.36 -11.00
C ASN A 2 -12.23 -15.29 -10.30
N LEU A 3 -12.25 -15.31 -8.97
CA LEU A 3 -11.41 -14.49 -8.13
C LEU A 3 -10.00 -15.08 -8.23
N GLU A 4 -9.27 -14.75 -9.30
CA GLU A 4 -7.86 -15.11 -9.40
C GLU A 4 -7.19 -14.52 -8.18
N ASN A 5 -6.78 -15.41 -7.29
CA ASN A 5 -6.06 -15.15 -6.07
C ASN A 5 -4.75 -14.48 -6.48
N SER A 6 -4.81 -13.18 -6.73
CA SER A 6 -3.70 -12.36 -7.22
C SER A 6 -2.74 -12.19 -6.07
N SER A 7 -1.97 -13.25 -5.84
CA SER A 7 -0.88 -13.30 -4.89
C SER A 7 0.07 -12.15 -5.24
N ILE A 8 0.21 -11.21 -4.31
CA ILE A 8 1.19 -10.13 -4.44
C ILE A 8 2.55 -10.80 -4.46
N ALA A 9 3.37 -10.54 -5.49
CA ALA A 9 4.69 -11.15 -5.56
C ALA A 9 5.53 -10.69 -4.35
N PRO A 10 6.45 -11.52 -3.83
CA PRO A 10 7.25 -11.18 -2.65
C PRO A 10 7.98 -9.82 -2.77
N ASN A 11 8.45 -9.47 -3.98
CA ASN A 11 9.08 -8.18 -4.25
C ASN A 11 8.10 -7.00 -4.11
N ASP A 12 6.86 -7.19 -4.53
CA ASP A 12 5.81 -6.19 -4.42
C ASP A 12 5.30 -6.06 -2.97
N VAL A 13 5.37 -7.14 -2.17
CA VAL A 13 5.14 -7.04 -0.72
C VAL A 13 6.18 -6.14 -0.07
N ALA A 14 7.46 -6.32 -0.38
CA ALA A 14 8.53 -5.47 0.15
C ALA A 14 8.36 -4.00 -0.25
N LEU A 15 7.88 -3.76 -1.48
CA LEU A 15 7.52 -2.43 -1.96
C LEU A 15 6.41 -1.79 -1.12
N LEU A 16 5.27 -2.49 -0.95
CA LEU A 16 4.12 -1.99 -0.20
C LEU A 16 4.46 -1.75 1.27
N GLN A 17 5.28 -2.64 1.86
CA GLN A 17 5.77 -2.45 3.22
C GLN A 17 6.68 -1.22 3.34
N SER A 18 7.58 -1.00 2.39
CA SER A 18 8.47 0.16 2.38
C SER A 18 7.69 1.48 2.26
N VAL A 19 6.68 1.51 1.38
CA VAL A 19 5.81 2.68 1.23
C VAL A 19 5.00 2.92 2.51
N LEU A 20 4.42 1.88 3.10
CA LEU A 20 3.67 1.99 4.35
C LEU A 20 4.56 2.48 5.50
N ASP A 21 5.78 1.97 5.63
CA ASP A 21 6.71 2.38 6.67
C ASP A 21 7.15 3.84 6.51
N ALA A 22 7.42 4.27 5.26
CA ALA A 22 7.73 5.67 4.97
C ALA A 22 6.57 6.61 5.31
N TRP A 23 5.35 6.21 4.95
CA TRP A 23 4.13 6.95 5.28
C TRP A 23 3.91 7.03 6.80
N CYS A 24 4.06 5.91 7.51
CA CYS A 24 3.93 5.85 8.96
C CYS A 24 4.91 6.80 9.66
N ARG A 25 6.18 6.81 9.22
CA ARG A 25 7.20 7.73 9.73
C ARG A 25 6.86 9.19 9.48
N HIS A 26 6.32 9.50 8.30
CA HIS A 26 5.94 10.87 7.94
C HIS A 26 4.75 11.37 8.77
N GLN A 27 3.71 10.55 8.89
CA GLN A 27 2.48 10.86 9.64
C GLN A 27 2.64 10.68 11.16
N LYS A 28 3.80 10.17 11.62
CA LYS A 28 4.09 9.82 13.02
C LYS A 28 3.06 8.85 13.62
N ILE A 29 2.54 7.93 12.81
CA ILE A 29 1.62 6.87 13.24
C ILE A 29 2.38 5.55 13.39
N SER A 30 1.94 4.71 14.32
CA SER A 30 2.51 3.37 14.42
C SER A 30 1.96 2.48 13.30
N ARG A 31 2.79 1.59 12.77
CA ARG A 31 2.39 0.65 11.71
C ARG A 31 1.16 -0.20 12.08
N LYS A 32 1.00 -0.53 13.36
CA LYS A 32 -0.18 -1.23 13.90
C LYS A 32 -1.49 -0.43 13.69
N ASP A 33 -1.40 0.89 13.72
CA ASP A 33 -2.55 1.79 13.58
C ASP A 33 -2.80 2.11 12.10
N ALA A 34 -1.80 1.91 11.23
CA ALA A 34 -1.86 2.15 9.79
C ALA A 34 -2.54 1.03 8.97
N THR A 35 -3.52 0.34 9.58
CA THR A 35 -4.22 -0.80 8.94
C THR A 35 -5.09 -0.33 7.77
N ALA A 36 -5.64 0.88 7.84
CA ALA A 36 -6.46 1.45 6.76
C ALA A 36 -5.61 1.76 5.52
N GLU A 37 -4.44 2.35 5.74
CA GLU A 37 -3.43 2.70 4.76
C GLU A 37 -2.88 1.44 4.07
N ALA A 38 -2.61 0.38 4.83
CA ALA A 38 -2.22 -0.90 4.27
C ALA A 38 -3.29 -1.46 3.31
N LYS A 39 -4.57 -1.33 3.65
CA LYS A 39 -5.68 -1.75 2.77
C LYS A 39 -5.75 -0.90 1.50
N ILE A 40 -5.55 0.41 1.61
CA ILE A 40 -5.49 1.33 0.46
C ILE A 40 -4.37 0.90 -0.49
N LEU A 41 -3.15 0.69 0.03
CA LEU A 41 -2.00 0.26 -0.75
C LEU A 41 -2.27 -1.06 -1.49
N ILE A 42 -2.84 -2.06 -0.81
CA ILE A 42 -3.17 -3.35 -1.42
C ILE A 42 -4.23 -3.19 -2.52
N ASN A 43 -5.25 -2.36 -2.29
CA ASN A 43 -6.30 -2.12 -3.26
C ASN A 43 -5.78 -1.40 -4.52
N GLU A 44 -4.96 -0.38 -4.35
CA GLU A 44 -4.35 0.35 -5.47
C GLU A 44 -3.35 -0.52 -6.23
N TYR A 45 -2.59 -1.34 -5.52
CA TYR A 45 -1.74 -2.35 -6.14
C TYR A 45 -2.56 -3.33 -7.01
N ARG A 46 -3.69 -3.82 -6.50
CA ARG A 46 -4.62 -4.68 -7.26
C ARG A 46 -5.28 -3.96 -8.44
N ARG A 47 -5.43 -2.64 -8.38
CA ARG A 47 -5.89 -1.80 -9.50
C ARG A 47 -4.81 -1.59 -10.58
N GLY A 48 -3.57 -1.99 -10.31
CA GLY A 48 -2.44 -1.92 -11.24
C GLY A 48 -1.41 -0.84 -10.90
N VAL A 49 -1.56 -0.13 -9.77
CA VAL A 49 -0.58 0.88 -9.33
C VAL A 49 0.64 0.17 -8.73
N ARG A 50 1.77 0.20 -9.44
CA ARG A 50 3.01 -0.45 -9.00
C ARG A 50 4.17 0.52 -8.72
N SER A 51 3.98 1.80 -8.96
CA SER A 51 5.02 2.80 -8.66
C SER A 51 4.94 3.24 -7.20
N GLN A 52 6.10 3.44 -6.56
CA GLN A 52 6.16 3.99 -5.19
C GLN A 52 5.43 5.33 -5.09
N ILE A 53 5.62 6.20 -6.08
CA ILE A 53 4.99 7.53 -6.13
C ILE A 53 3.47 7.39 -6.23
N GLY A 54 2.95 6.52 -7.10
CA GLY A 54 1.50 6.33 -7.23
C GLY A 54 0.85 5.76 -5.96
N LEU A 55 1.57 4.89 -5.26
CA LEU A 55 1.13 4.34 -3.98
C LEU A 55 1.13 5.39 -2.86
N ILE A 56 2.12 6.29 -2.83
CA ILE A 56 2.17 7.43 -1.90
C ILE A 56 1.06 8.44 -2.21
N ASP A 57 0.86 8.78 -3.48
CA ASP A 57 -0.21 9.69 -3.92
C ASP A 57 -1.59 9.15 -3.53
N ALA A 58 -1.79 7.84 -3.62
CA ALA A 58 -3.03 7.21 -3.20
C ALA A 58 -3.29 7.36 -1.69
N LEU A 59 -2.24 7.27 -0.87
CA LEU A 59 -2.35 7.52 0.57
C LEU A 59 -2.64 8.99 0.86
N ALA A 60 -1.98 9.91 0.14
CA ALA A 60 -2.18 11.34 0.30
C ALA A 60 -3.59 11.80 -0.10
N LYS A 61 -4.22 11.17 -1.10
CA LYS A 61 -5.59 11.48 -1.55
C LYS A 61 -6.69 11.03 -0.59
N GLN A 62 -6.38 10.25 0.43
CA GLN A 62 -7.34 9.70 1.40
C GLN A 62 -7.40 10.53 2.71
N GLN A 63 -6.63 11.62 2.80
CA GLN A 63 -6.75 12.66 3.83
C GLN A 63 -7.61 13.83 3.33
#